data_AF-A0A3P1SWF2-F1
#
_entry.id   AF-A0A3P1SWF2-F1
#
_cell.length_a   1.000
_cell.length_b   1.000
_cell.length_c   1.000
_cell.angle_alpha   90.00
_cell.angle_beta   90.00
_cell.angle_gamma   90.00
#
_symmetry.space_group_name_H-M   'P 1'
#
loop_
_entity.id
_entity.type
_entity.pdbx_description
1 polymer ?
#
loop_
_entity_poly.entity_id
_entity_poly.type
_entity_poly.pdbx_seq_one_letter_code
_entity_poly.pdbx_strand_id
1 'polypeptide(L)' 'MISMTNYMKTNEPAFGETEMQYFERMGQEYSKLHKAELRKQRYQNFMNRLESAGKALRYNPNPFYK' A
#
# COMPACT_ATOMS: atom_id res chain seq x y z
N MET A 1 -4.57 5.01 -0.03
CA MET A 1 -5.46 3.86 0.22
C MET A 1 -6.78 4.14 -0.47
N ILE A 2 -7.05 3.40 -1.55
CA ILE A 2 -8.32 3.50 -2.27
C ILE A 2 -9.41 2.91 -1.38
N SER A 3 -10.50 3.65 -1.15
CA SER A 3 -11.65 3.10 -0.40
C SER A 3 -12.47 2.19 -1.30
N MET A 4 -13.05 1.12 -0.73
CA MET A 4 -13.92 0.20 -1.47
C MET A 4 -15.07 0.96 -2.15
N THR A 5 -15.64 1.95 -1.47
CA THR A 5 -16.73 2.79 -2.00
C THR A 5 -16.30 3.58 -3.24
N ASN A 6 -15.07 4.09 -3.27
CA ASN A 6 -14.57 4.80 -4.45
C ASN A 6 -14.25 3.82 -5.59
N TYR A 7 -13.73 2.62 -5.27
CA TYR A 7 -13.48 1.57 -6.25
C TYR A 7 -14.77 1.08 -6.93
N MET A 8 -15.86 0.97 -6.16
CA MET A 8 -17.18 0.59 -6.67
C MET A 8 -17.85 1.67 -7.51
N LYS A 9 -17.60 2.96 -7.25
CA LYS A 9 -18.17 4.05 -8.03
C LYS A 9 -17.57 4.18 -9.43
N THR A 10 -16.33 3.71 -9.61
CA THR A 10 -15.60 3.81 -10.88
C THR A 10 -15.70 2.55 -11.73
N ASN A 11 -16.27 1.46 -11.20
CA ASN A 11 -16.43 0.21 -11.91
C ASN A 11 -17.91 -0.01 -12.23
N GLU A 12 -18.16 -0.38 -13.48
CA GLU A 12 -19.48 -0.77 -13.95
C GLU A 12 -19.53 -2.29 -14.16
N PRO A 13 -20.71 -2.92 -14.06
CA PRO A 13 -20.88 -4.31 -14.39
C PRO A 13 -20.56 -4.56 -15.86
N ALA A 14 -19.88 -5.67 -16.15
CA ALA A 14 -19.60 -6.05 -17.53
C ALA A 14 -20.88 -6.51 -18.24
N PHE A 15 -20.91 -6.41 -19.57
CA PHE A 15 -22.08 -6.80 -20.35
C PHE A 15 -22.39 -8.30 -20.15
N GLY A 16 -23.59 -8.61 -19.66
CA GLY A 16 -24.03 -9.97 -19.35
C GLY A 16 -23.59 -10.51 -17.97
N GLU A 17 -22.92 -9.69 -17.15
CA GLU A 17 -22.56 -10.02 -15.77
C GLU A 17 -23.81 -9.91 -14.87
N THR A 18 -24.07 -10.94 -14.05
CA THR A 18 -25.12 -10.85 -13.02
C THR A 18 -24.64 -10.01 -11.84
N GLU A 19 -25.55 -9.42 -11.07
CA GLU A 19 -25.18 -8.62 -9.89
C GLU A 19 -24.29 -9.39 -8.91
N MET A 20 -24.57 -10.68 -8.68
CA MET A 20 -23.77 -11.53 -7.81
C MET A 20 -22.33 -11.67 -8.32
N GLN A 21 -22.16 -11.94 -9.61
CA GLN A 21 -20.85 -12.06 -10.25
C GLN A 21 -20.07 -10.73 -10.17
N TYR A 22 -20.76 -9.62 -10.40
CA TYR A 22 -20.20 -8.28 -10.27
C TYR A 22 -19.66 -8.04 -8.85
N PHE A 23 -20.46 -8.29 -7.81
CA PHE A 23 -20.03 -8.09 -6.43
C PHE A 23 -18.86 -9.01 -6.03
N GLU A 24 -18.90 -10.28 -6.45
CA GLU A 24 -17.79 -11.22 -6.21
C GLU A 24 -16.50 -10.77 -6.87
N ARG A 25 -16.55 -10.39 -8.16
CA ARG A 25 -15.40 -9.88 -8.91
C ARG A 25 -14.83 -8.64 -8.23
N MET A 26 -15.68 -7.67 -7.90
CA MET A 26 -15.29 -6.43 -7.24
C MET A 26 -14.61 -6.67 -5.89
N GLY A 27 -15.14 -7.58 -5.08
CA GLY A 27 -14.52 -7.97 -3.81
C GLY A 27 -13.13 -8.59 -3.99
N GLN A 28 -12.98 -9.48 -4.97
CA GLN A 28 -11.70 -10.12 -5.27
C GLN A 28 -10.66 -9.14 -5.80
N GLU A 29 -11.04 -8.29 -6.75
CA GLU A 29 -10.16 -7.28 -7.35
C GLU A 29 -9.70 -6.25 -6.32
N TYR A 30 -10.62 -5.72 -5.52
CA TYR A 30 -10.30 -4.79 -4.44
C TYR A 30 -9.34 -5.43 -3.43
N SER A 31 -9.59 -6.68 -3.02
CA SER A 31 -8.71 -7.40 -2.10
C SER A 31 -7.30 -7.57 -2.66
N LYS A 32 -7.16 -7.87 -3.96
CA LYS A 32 -5.87 -7.96 -4.65
C LYS A 32 -5.13 -6.61 -4.65
N LEU A 33 -5.83 -5.54 -5.04
CA LEU A 33 -5.27 -4.18 -5.07
C LEU A 33 -4.85 -3.72 -3.68
N HIS A 34 -5.71 -3.92 -2.68
CA HIS A 34 -5.45 -3.56 -1.29
C HIS A 34 -4.21 -4.29 -0.74
N LYS A 35 -4.10 -5.61 -0.97
CA LYS A 35 -2.91 -6.39 -0.59
C LYS A 35 -1.64 -5.91 -1.31
N ALA A 36 -1.73 -5.48 -2.57
CA ALA A 36 -0.59 -4.92 -3.28
C ALA A 36 -0.15 -3.57 -2.69
N GLU A 37 -1.10 -2.68 -2.37
CA GLU A 37 -0.83 -1.38 -1.74
C GLU A 37 -0.18 -1.57 -0.34
N LEU A 38 -0.70 -2.48 0.47
CA LEU A 38 -0.11 -2.82 1.77
C LEU A 38 1.32 -3.36 1.65
N ARG A 39 1.62 -4.19 0.65
CA ARG A 39 2.99 -4.68 0.41
C ARG A 39 3.94 -3.54 0.06
N LYS A 40 3.51 -2.60 -0.80
CA LYS A 40 4.29 -1.39 -1.12
C LYS A 40 4.55 -0.54 0.12
N GLN A 41 3.53 -0.31 0.95
CA GLN A 41 3.68 0.43 2.21
C GLN A 41 4.65 -0.25 3.18
N ARG A 42 4.57 -1.58 3.33
CA ARG A 42 5.51 -2.34 4.18
C ARG A 42 6.95 -2.21 3.69
N TYR A 43 7.16 -2.31 2.39
CA TYR A 43 8.49 -2.12 1.79
C TYR A 43 9.03 -0.71 2.01
N GLN A 44 8.19 0.31 1.79
CA GLN A 44 8.57 1.70 2.04
C GLN A 44 8.93 1.93 3.52
N ASN A 45 8.12 1.41 4.44
CA ASN A 45 8.40 1.50 5.87
C ASN A 45 9.70 0.80 6.25
N PHE A 46 10.00 -0.35 5.63
CA PHE A 46 11.27 -1.04 5.82
C PHE A 46 12.45 -0.20 5.33
N MET A 47 12.35 0.39 4.14
CA MET A 47 13.39 1.30 3.63
C MET A 47 13.60 2.53 4.50
N ASN A 48 12.52 3.15 4.98
CA ASN A 48 12.60 4.28 5.90
C ASN A 48 13.32 3.90 7.22
N ARG A 49 13.10 2.67 7.71
CA ARG A 49 13.79 2.15 8.90
C ARG A 49 15.28 1.93 8.63
N LEU A 50 15.63 1.36 7.48
CA LEU A 50 17.04 1.18 7.08
C LEU A 50 17.75 2.53 6.93
N GLU A 51 17.11 3.51 6.31
CA GLU A 51 17.67 4.86 6.17
C GLU A 51 17.88 5.51 7.55
N SER A 52 16.90 5.37 8.45
CA SER A 52 17.00 5.88 9.82
C SER A 52 18.11 5.20 10.61
N ALA A 53 18.25 3.88 10.48
CA ALA A 53 19.35 3.12 11.09
C ALA A 53 20.71 3.53 10.51
N GLY A 54 20.80 3.73 9.19
CA GLY A 54 22.00 4.23 8.52
C GLY A 54 22.41 5.63 9.00
N LYS A 55 21.43 6.53 9.21
CA LYS A 55 21.69 7.85 9.82
C LYS A 55 22.19 7.73 11.26
N ALA A 56 21.61 6.83 12.05
CA ALA A 56 22.06 6.58 13.42
C ALA A 56 23.49 6.03 13.47
N LEU A 57 23.86 5.15 12.54
CA LEU A 57 25.22 4.59 12.44
C LEU A 57 26.23 5.60 11.88
N ARG A 58 25.81 6.54 11.04
CA ARG A 58 26.64 7.66 10.57
C ARG A 58 26.83 8.76 11.62
N TYR A 59 26.09 8.72 12.73
CA TYR A 59 26.32 9.61 13.85
C TYR A 59 27.63 9.21 14.54
N ASN A 60 28.73 9.73 14.02
CA ASN A 60 30.01 9.77 14.72
C ASN A 60 29.92 10.95 15.69
N PRO A 61 29.73 10.74 17.02
CA PRO A 61 29.89 11.83 17.96
C PRO A 61 31.37 12.16 17.97
N ASN A 62 31.82 13.08 17.12
CA ASN A 62 33.17 13.61 17.24
C ASN A 62 33.24 14.31 18.60
N PRO A 63 33.97 13.79 19.60
CA PRO A 63 33.98 14.38 20.93
C PRO A 63 34.92 15.58 21.03
N PHE A 64 35.50 16.07 19.93
CA PHE A 64 36.60 17.03 19.94
C PHE A 64 36.34 18.40 19.29
N TYR A 65 35.10 18.89 19.21
CA TYR A 65 34.88 20.31 18.85
C TYR A 65 33.75 20.97 19.65
N LYS A 66 34.11 21.58 20.78
CA LYS A 66 33.70 22.91 21.22
C LYS A 66 34.79 23.50 22.12
#